data_AF-X0VU34-F1
#
_entry.id   AF-X0VU34-F1
#
_cell.length_a   1.000
_cell.length_b   1.000
_cell.length_c   1.000
_cell.angle_alpha   90.00
_cell.angle_beta   90.00
_cell.angle_gamma   90.00
#
_symmetry.space_group_name_H-M   'P 1'
#
loop_
_entity.id
_entity.type
_entity.pdbx_description
1 polymer ?
#
loop_
_entity_poly.entity_id
_entity_poly.type
_entity_poly.pdbx_seq_one_letter_code
_entity_poly.pdbx_strand_id
1 'polypeptide(L)'
;KAIEVRGLKIKITEIPIPVSVSPAFEGERIRKEEMHCEFGGQRTPAFEWLRMRDISEVEDASVEIKGADVDSLEAGGKLPLGIIVEVAGRKMQPDFEPVLERHIHTFMNEAQGLWHMGQRDINWIRISRGAAKAGFKLEHIGKLLHAKLHDEYSSILDKVQVKLFTDQKQVEELRKQAQVVFAERDARLAGMQDEDIDTFYSCTLCQSFAPNHLCVVSPERPGLCGAYSWLDCRAAFEITPSGPNQPISKGNCIEPTIGQWDK
;
A
#
# COMPACT_ATOMS: atom_id res chain seq x y z
N LYS A 1 -2.53 -14.89 -21.42
CA LYS A 1 -1.64 -15.85 -22.11
C LYS A 1 -0.58 -15.21 -23.02
N ALA A 2 -0.91 -14.54 -24.14
CA ALA A 2 0.12 -13.96 -25.03
C ALA A 2 0.91 -12.80 -24.39
N ILE A 3 0.23 -11.98 -23.60
CA ILE A 3 0.82 -10.86 -22.83
C ILE A 3 1.85 -11.39 -21.82
N GLU A 4 1.46 -12.38 -21.01
CA GLU A 4 2.33 -13.04 -20.03
C GLU A 4 3.56 -13.69 -20.69
N VAL A 5 3.36 -14.50 -21.74
CA VAL A 5 4.44 -15.22 -22.43
C VAL A 5 5.46 -14.26 -23.07
N ARG A 6 5.00 -13.12 -23.61
CA ARG A 6 5.87 -12.14 -24.28
C ARG A 6 6.38 -11.02 -23.37
N GLY A 7 5.93 -10.94 -22.12
CA GLY A 7 6.32 -9.86 -21.19
C GLY A 7 5.89 -8.47 -21.69
N LEU A 8 4.72 -8.37 -22.31
CA LEU A 8 4.20 -7.10 -22.80
C LEU A 8 3.68 -6.27 -21.62
N LYS A 9 4.08 -4.99 -21.56
CA LYS A 9 3.59 -4.04 -20.54
C LYS A 9 2.12 -3.72 -20.79
N ILE A 10 1.26 -3.99 -19.82
CA ILE A 10 -0.13 -3.55 -19.84
C ILE A 10 -0.16 -2.11 -19.36
N LYS A 11 -0.64 -1.18 -20.20
CA LYS A 11 -0.93 0.18 -19.77
C LYS A 11 -2.44 0.33 -19.73
N ILE A 12 -2.99 0.54 -18.54
CA ILE A 12 -4.43 0.68 -18.35
C ILE A 12 -4.80 2.14 -18.61
N THR A 13 -5.50 2.38 -19.71
CA THR A 13 -5.86 3.74 -20.15
C THR A 13 -7.04 4.33 -19.37
N GLU A 14 -7.88 3.49 -18.78
CA GLU A 14 -9.06 3.93 -18.02
C GLU A 14 -9.33 2.93 -16.89
N ILE A 15 -9.46 3.43 -15.66
CA ILE A 15 -9.75 2.62 -14.47
C ILE A 15 -11.28 2.56 -14.32
N PRO A 16 -11.91 1.36 -14.37
CA PRO A 16 -13.37 1.22 -14.44
C PRO A 16 -14.03 1.43 -13.06
N ILE A 17 -13.99 2.66 -12.56
CA ILE A 17 -14.59 3.07 -11.28
C ILE A 17 -15.38 4.38 -11.45
N PRO A 18 -16.39 4.66 -10.62
CA PRO A 18 -17.33 5.77 -10.84
C PRO A 18 -16.81 7.14 -10.37
N VAL A 19 -15.54 7.24 -10.01
CA VAL A 19 -14.90 8.46 -9.50
C VAL A 19 -13.61 8.72 -10.27
N SER A 20 -13.19 9.99 -10.31
CA SER A 20 -11.93 10.37 -10.95
C SER A 20 -10.74 9.78 -10.19
N VAL A 21 -9.69 9.38 -10.92
CA VAL A 21 -8.42 8.95 -10.33
C VAL A 21 -7.31 9.88 -10.79
N SER A 22 -6.58 10.46 -9.84
CA SER A 22 -5.45 11.36 -10.10
C SER A 22 -4.62 11.55 -8.83
N PRO A 23 -3.28 11.66 -8.94
CA PRO A 23 -2.41 12.09 -7.84
C PRO A 23 -2.86 13.40 -7.16
N ALA A 24 -3.59 14.26 -7.87
CA ALA A 24 -4.11 15.51 -7.32
C ALA A 24 -5.12 15.31 -6.17
N PHE A 25 -5.73 14.13 -6.05
CA PHE A 25 -6.70 13.82 -4.99
C PHE A 25 -6.05 13.27 -3.71
N GLU A 26 -4.76 12.90 -3.72
CA GLU A 26 -4.12 12.20 -2.59
C GLU A 26 -4.20 12.96 -1.26
N GLY A 27 -4.20 14.30 -1.32
CA GLY A 27 -4.29 15.17 -0.15
C GLY A 27 -5.70 15.48 0.36
N GLU A 28 -6.76 14.90 -0.25
CA GLU A 28 -8.14 15.12 0.15
C GLU A 28 -8.36 14.71 1.62
N ARG A 29 -9.16 15.49 2.36
CA ARG A 29 -9.54 15.15 3.74
C ARG A 29 -11.04 14.95 3.80
N ILE A 30 -11.47 13.77 4.22
CA ILE A 30 -12.90 13.47 4.42
C ILE A 30 -13.25 13.66 5.89
N ARG A 31 -13.98 14.75 6.19
CA ARG A 31 -14.45 15.02 7.55
C ARG A 31 -15.69 14.20 7.88
N LYS A 32 -16.09 14.18 9.16
CA LYS A 32 -17.20 13.33 9.65
C LYS A 32 -18.53 13.67 8.96
N GLU A 33 -18.76 14.94 8.68
CA GLU A 33 -19.94 15.49 8.01
C GLU A 33 -20.03 15.11 6.52
N GLU A 34 -18.89 14.88 5.87
CA GLU A 34 -18.78 14.50 4.46
C GLU A 34 -18.71 12.99 4.26
N MET A 35 -18.44 12.24 5.33
CA MET A 35 -18.26 10.80 5.32
C MET A 35 -19.59 10.05 5.09
N HIS A 36 -19.55 9.04 4.23
CA HIS A 36 -20.61 8.05 4.09
C HIS A 36 -20.34 6.83 4.98
N CYS A 37 -19.12 6.28 4.96
CA CYS A 37 -18.73 5.19 5.87
C CYS A 37 -17.25 5.25 6.24
N GLU A 38 -16.88 4.59 7.33
CA GLU A 38 -15.48 4.39 7.76
C GLU A 38 -15.17 2.93 8.15
N PHE A 39 -13.90 2.56 7.97
CA PHE A 39 -13.34 1.24 8.30
C PHE A 39 -12.02 1.42 9.02
N GLY A 40 -11.73 0.61 10.04
CA GLY A 40 -10.43 0.66 10.72
C GLY A 40 -10.32 1.78 11.75
N GLY A 41 -9.11 2.29 11.92
CA GLY A 41 -8.75 3.18 13.02
C GLY A 41 -9.06 2.55 14.37
N GLN A 42 -9.53 3.35 15.32
CA GLN A 42 -9.99 2.87 16.64
C GLN A 42 -11.50 2.56 16.64
N ARG A 43 -12.09 2.22 15.48
CA ARG A 43 -13.56 2.11 15.31
C ARG A 43 -14.00 0.71 14.98
N THR A 44 -13.33 0.07 14.02
CA THR A 44 -13.59 -1.31 13.62
C THR A 44 -12.28 -2.05 13.35
N PRO A 45 -12.22 -3.37 13.43
CA PRO A 45 -11.06 -4.14 12.97
C PRO A 45 -10.84 -3.92 11.48
N ALA A 46 -9.62 -3.56 11.08
CA ALA A 46 -9.24 -3.51 9.68
C ALA A 46 -7.77 -3.90 9.49
N PHE A 47 -7.44 -4.36 8.29
CA PHE A 47 -6.08 -4.59 7.86
C PHE A 47 -5.96 -4.56 6.34
N GLU A 48 -4.75 -4.35 5.84
CA GLU A 48 -4.35 -4.56 4.46
C GLU A 48 -3.12 -5.46 4.42
N TRP A 49 -3.11 -6.41 3.50
CA TRP A 49 -2.04 -7.38 3.37
C TRP A 49 -1.84 -7.75 1.90
N LEU A 50 -0.66 -7.38 1.38
CA LEU A 50 -0.22 -7.82 0.06
C LEU A 50 0.70 -9.03 0.20
N ARG A 51 0.43 -10.07 -0.59
CA ARG A 51 1.22 -11.32 -0.59
C ARG A 51 1.42 -11.87 -1.99
N MET A 52 2.60 -12.43 -2.21
CA MET A 52 2.92 -13.17 -3.42
C MET A 52 2.25 -14.56 -3.39
N ARG A 53 1.82 -15.01 -4.56
CA ARG A 53 1.28 -16.35 -4.81
C ARG A 53 1.89 -16.95 -6.07
N ASP A 54 1.73 -18.25 -6.23
CA ASP A 54 2.09 -18.89 -7.50
C ASP A 54 1.18 -18.38 -8.63
N ILE A 55 1.74 -18.27 -9.83
CA ILE A 55 1.00 -17.70 -10.99
C ILE A 55 -0.27 -18.51 -11.34
N SER A 56 -0.33 -19.78 -10.97
CA SER A 56 -1.50 -20.66 -11.13
C SER A 56 -2.59 -20.42 -10.10
N GLU A 57 -2.28 -19.78 -8.97
CA GLU A 57 -3.21 -19.50 -7.87
C GLU A 57 -3.84 -18.11 -7.96
N VAL A 58 -3.36 -17.27 -8.88
CA VAL A 58 -3.87 -15.91 -9.11
C VAL A 58 -4.66 -15.84 -10.42
N GLU A 59 -5.92 -15.43 -10.29
CA GLU A 59 -6.77 -15.06 -11.41
C GLU A 59 -6.70 -13.54 -11.62
N ASP A 60 -6.02 -13.11 -12.68
CA ASP A 60 -5.83 -11.67 -12.92
C ASP A 60 -7.16 -10.93 -13.08
N ALA A 61 -7.22 -9.71 -12.53
CA ALA A 61 -8.40 -8.85 -12.47
C ALA A 61 -9.57 -9.40 -11.63
N SER A 62 -9.39 -10.51 -10.91
CA SER A 62 -10.42 -11.05 -10.01
C SER A 62 -10.57 -10.17 -8.76
N VAL A 63 -11.82 -9.80 -8.46
CA VAL A 63 -12.18 -9.06 -7.25
C VAL A 63 -13.29 -9.82 -6.53
N GLU A 64 -13.00 -10.33 -5.33
CA GLU A 64 -13.93 -11.08 -4.49
C GLU A 64 -14.35 -10.24 -3.28
N ILE A 65 -15.65 -10.19 -2.98
CA ILE A 65 -16.17 -9.51 -1.79
C ILE A 65 -16.89 -10.52 -0.91
N LYS A 66 -16.48 -10.61 0.36
CA LYS A 66 -17.12 -11.47 1.38
C LYS A 66 -17.66 -10.63 2.52
N GLY A 67 -18.97 -10.44 2.50
CA GLY A 67 -19.72 -9.71 3.52
C GLY A 67 -20.57 -8.61 2.91
N ALA A 68 -20.96 -7.65 3.74
CA ALA A 68 -21.74 -6.49 3.33
C ALA A 68 -20.90 -5.49 2.50
N ASP A 69 -21.53 -4.88 1.50
CA ASP A 69 -20.94 -3.78 0.73
C ASP A 69 -21.38 -2.42 1.33
N VAL A 70 -20.78 -1.34 0.84
CA VAL A 70 -21.03 0.03 1.34
C VAL A 70 -22.47 0.50 1.12
N ASP A 71 -23.16 -0.02 0.10
CA ASP A 71 -24.54 0.34 -0.21
C ASP A 71 -25.57 -0.21 0.80
N SER A 72 -25.16 -1.13 1.66
CA SER A 72 -25.95 -1.60 2.79
C SER A 72 -25.92 -0.66 4.01
N LEU A 73 -25.04 0.34 4.01
CA LEU A 73 -24.83 1.24 5.14
C LEU A 73 -25.63 2.54 4.99
N GLU A 74 -26.17 3.00 6.11
CA GLU A 74 -26.61 4.39 6.23
C GLU A 74 -25.39 5.33 6.34
N ALA A 75 -25.60 6.61 6.01
CA ALA A 75 -24.54 7.62 6.11
C ALA A 75 -24.01 7.72 7.56
N GLY A 76 -22.68 7.64 7.70
CA GLY A 76 -21.98 7.54 8.98
C GLY A 76 -21.75 6.09 9.45
N GLY A 77 -22.14 5.10 8.66
CA GLY A 77 -21.97 3.68 8.95
C GLY A 77 -20.51 3.25 9.09
N LYS A 78 -20.31 2.10 9.74
CA LYS A 78 -18.98 1.54 10.00
C LYS A 78 -18.99 0.05 9.71
N LEU A 79 -17.91 -0.43 9.12
CA LEU A 79 -17.70 -1.86 8.88
C LEU A 79 -16.25 -2.24 9.19
N PRO A 80 -15.98 -3.50 9.57
CA PRO A 80 -14.64 -4.03 9.51
C PRO A 80 -14.20 -4.15 8.04
N LEU A 81 -12.89 -4.12 7.77
CA LEU A 81 -12.38 -4.28 6.40
C LEU A 81 -11.04 -5.01 6.38
N GLY A 82 -11.01 -6.17 5.72
CA GLY A 82 -9.77 -6.84 5.34
C GLY A 82 -9.51 -6.67 3.85
N ILE A 83 -8.37 -6.10 3.48
CA ILE A 83 -7.92 -5.99 2.09
C ILE A 83 -6.78 -6.98 1.89
N ILE A 84 -7.01 -8.05 1.14
CA ILE A 84 -5.95 -8.99 0.75
C ILE A 84 -5.69 -8.80 -0.73
N VAL A 85 -4.46 -8.43 -1.07
CA VAL A 85 -3.99 -8.30 -2.45
C VAL A 85 -3.04 -9.45 -2.73
N GLU A 86 -3.42 -10.34 -3.65
CA GLU A 86 -2.56 -11.44 -4.07
C GLU A 86 -1.97 -11.11 -5.43
N VAL A 87 -0.64 -11.12 -5.50
CA VAL A 87 0.11 -10.79 -6.70
C VAL A 87 0.94 -11.98 -7.17
N ALA A 88 1.15 -12.09 -8.47
CA ALA A 88 2.07 -13.05 -9.05
C ALA A 88 2.84 -12.39 -10.19
N GLY A 89 4.12 -12.73 -10.33
CA GLY A 89 4.94 -12.25 -11.43
C GLY A 89 6.29 -12.94 -11.46
N ARG A 90 6.87 -13.08 -12.65
CA ARG A 90 8.14 -13.82 -12.84
C ARG A 90 9.34 -13.21 -12.13
N LYS A 91 9.31 -11.90 -11.89
CA LYS A 91 10.36 -11.18 -11.15
C LYS A 91 9.88 -10.70 -9.78
N MET A 92 8.65 -11.06 -9.38
CA MET A 92 8.16 -10.77 -8.04
C MET A 92 8.92 -11.63 -7.03
N GLN A 93 9.24 -11.05 -5.89
CA GLN A 93 9.95 -11.71 -4.79
C GLN A 93 9.26 -11.34 -3.47
N PRO A 94 9.35 -12.17 -2.42
CA PRO A 94 8.78 -11.86 -1.11
C PRO A 94 9.25 -10.52 -0.53
N ASP A 95 10.49 -10.11 -0.83
CA ASP A 95 11.07 -8.83 -0.39
C ASP A 95 10.41 -7.61 -1.03
N PHE A 96 9.66 -7.79 -2.12
CA PHE A 96 8.93 -6.71 -2.79
C PHE A 96 7.52 -6.52 -2.23
N GLU A 97 7.01 -7.47 -1.42
CA GLU A 97 5.66 -7.37 -0.87
C GLU A 97 5.41 -6.10 -0.05
N PRO A 98 6.28 -5.70 0.90
CA PRO A 98 6.04 -4.51 1.70
C PRO A 98 6.13 -3.22 0.87
N VAL A 99 6.95 -3.23 -0.19
CA VAL A 99 7.07 -2.12 -1.13
C VAL A 99 5.73 -1.85 -1.80
N LEU A 100 5.12 -2.89 -2.40
CA LEU A 100 3.84 -2.79 -3.09
C LEU A 100 2.68 -2.58 -2.09
N GLU A 101 2.72 -3.21 -0.91
CA GLU A 101 1.72 -3.04 0.15
C GLU A 101 1.58 -1.56 0.56
N ARG A 102 2.69 -0.83 0.67
CA ARG A 102 2.65 0.60 1.00
C ARG A 102 1.88 1.43 -0.02
N HIS A 103 1.92 1.04 -1.29
CA HIS A 103 1.24 1.78 -2.35
C HIS A 103 -0.29 1.63 -2.33
N ILE A 104 -0.84 0.69 -1.55
CA ILE A 104 -2.30 0.65 -1.27
C ILE A 104 -2.75 2.01 -0.72
N HIS A 105 -1.96 2.61 0.18
CA HIS A 105 -2.23 3.95 0.71
C HIS A 105 -2.30 5.02 -0.39
N THR A 106 -1.26 5.12 -1.22
CA THR A 106 -1.24 6.12 -2.29
C THR A 106 -2.36 5.89 -3.28
N PHE A 107 -2.51 4.67 -3.80
CA PHE A 107 -3.50 4.33 -4.82
C PHE A 107 -4.93 4.60 -4.37
N MET A 108 -5.28 4.26 -3.13
CA MET A 108 -6.61 4.55 -2.60
C MET A 108 -6.88 6.05 -2.45
N ASN A 109 -5.87 6.84 -2.05
CA ASN A 109 -6.02 8.29 -1.92
C ASN A 109 -6.02 9.01 -3.29
N GLU A 110 -5.51 8.40 -4.36
CA GLU A 110 -5.63 8.96 -5.72
C GLU A 110 -7.07 8.91 -6.26
N ALA A 111 -7.96 8.12 -5.67
CA ALA A 111 -9.37 8.07 -6.06
C ALA A 111 -10.17 9.16 -5.34
N GLN A 112 -10.82 10.04 -6.11
CA GLN A 112 -11.60 11.15 -5.57
C GLN A 112 -12.67 10.68 -4.58
N GLY A 113 -12.71 11.30 -3.39
CA GLY A 113 -13.67 10.96 -2.35
C GLY A 113 -13.35 9.66 -1.59
N LEU A 114 -12.16 9.10 -1.75
CA LEU A 114 -11.58 8.11 -0.84
C LEU A 114 -10.51 8.76 0.02
N TRP A 115 -10.34 8.23 1.23
CA TRP A 115 -9.26 8.61 2.11
C TRP A 115 -8.75 7.38 2.83
N HIS A 116 -7.43 7.16 2.79
CA HIS A 116 -6.75 6.05 3.44
C HIS A 116 -5.60 6.58 4.30
N MET A 117 -5.47 6.09 5.52
CA MET A 117 -4.37 6.43 6.43
C MET A 117 -3.92 5.20 7.19
N GLY A 118 -2.67 5.21 7.64
CA GLY A 118 -2.06 4.06 8.30
C GLY A 118 -1.50 3.05 7.29
N GLN A 119 -1.35 1.82 7.77
CA GLN A 119 -0.68 0.72 7.08
C GLN A 119 -1.02 -0.61 7.78
N ARG A 120 -0.74 -1.75 7.15
CA ARG A 120 -0.85 -3.09 7.77
C ARG A 120 -2.19 -3.26 8.50
N ASP A 121 -2.20 -3.55 9.80
CA ASP A 121 -3.39 -3.77 10.61
C ASP A 121 -3.82 -2.56 11.47
N ILE A 122 -3.28 -1.39 11.16
CA ILE A 122 -3.62 -0.10 11.81
C ILE A 122 -4.13 0.92 10.78
N ASN A 123 -4.65 0.44 9.65
CA ASN A 123 -5.22 1.29 8.61
C ASN A 123 -6.57 1.89 9.02
N TRP A 124 -6.92 3.00 8.38
CA TRP A 124 -8.16 3.74 8.57
C TRP A 124 -8.61 4.32 7.24
N ILE A 125 -9.80 3.92 6.80
CA ILE A 125 -10.34 4.25 5.49
C ILE A 125 -11.67 4.98 5.64
N ARG A 126 -11.91 5.96 4.78
CA ARG A 126 -13.19 6.65 4.62
C ARG A 126 -13.60 6.73 3.17
N ILE A 127 -14.91 6.66 2.94
CA ILE A 127 -15.55 6.94 1.66
C ILE A 127 -16.49 8.13 1.86
N SER A 128 -16.39 9.13 0.98
CA SER A 128 -17.23 10.33 1.05
C SER A 128 -18.65 10.06 0.55
N ARG A 129 -19.60 10.91 0.95
CA ARG A 129 -20.96 10.93 0.41
C ARG A 129 -20.98 11.19 -1.10
N GLY A 130 -20.01 11.96 -1.61
CA GLY A 130 -19.85 12.22 -3.03
C GLY A 130 -19.51 10.95 -3.81
N ALA A 131 -18.51 10.20 -3.35
CA ALA A 131 -18.12 8.92 -3.95
C ALA A 131 -19.26 7.89 -3.87
N ALA A 132 -19.90 7.76 -2.70
CA ALA A 132 -21.05 6.85 -2.54
C ALA A 132 -22.20 7.22 -3.50
N LYS A 133 -22.53 8.51 -3.64
CA LYS A 133 -23.56 8.99 -4.57
C LYS A 133 -23.20 8.74 -6.05
N ALA A 134 -21.92 8.78 -6.38
CA ALA A 134 -21.44 8.44 -7.72
C ALA A 134 -21.55 6.92 -8.01
N GLY A 135 -21.80 6.10 -6.99
CA GLY A 135 -21.93 4.65 -7.10
C GLY A 135 -20.68 3.89 -6.67
N PHE A 136 -19.76 4.53 -5.94
CA PHE A 136 -18.56 3.86 -5.45
C PHE A 136 -18.90 2.77 -4.44
N LYS A 137 -18.62 1.52 -4.82
CA LYS A 137 -18.67 0.27 -4.04
C LYS A 137 -17.29 -0.30 -3.70
N LEU A 138 -17.23 -1.27 -2.77
CA LEU A 138 -15.99 -1.96 -2.40
C LEU A 138 -15.27 -2.62 -3.59
N GLU A 139 -16.00 -3.16 -4.58
CA GLU A 139 -15.38 -3.77 -5.77
C GLU A 139 -14.44 -2.80 -6.51
N HIS A 140 -14.71 -1.49 -6.42
CA HIS A 140 -13.90 -0.47 -7.08
C HIS A 140 -12.55 -0.28 -6.40
N ILE A 141 -12.42 -0.59 -5.11
CA ILE A 141 -11.10 -0.67 -4.45
C ILE A 141 -10.28 -1.76 -5.12
N GLY A 142 -10.88 -2.94 -5.37
CA GLY A 142 -10.20 -4.03 -6.07
C GLY A 142 -9.78 -3.66 -7.50
N LYS A 143 -10.69 -3.04 -8.27
CA LYS A 143 -10.40 -2.57 -9.64
C LYS A 143 -9.32 -1.49 -9.67
N LEU A 144 -9.33 -0.56 -8.71
CA LEU A 144 -8.33 0.50 -8.56
C LEU A 144 -6.95 -0.09 -8.25
N LEU A 145 -6.86 -0.99 -7.26
CA LEU A 145 -5.60 -1.61 -6.87
C LEU A 145 -5.03 -2.49 -7.98
N HIS A 146 -5.86 -3.30 -8.65
CA HIS A 146 -5.45 -4.05 -9.85
C HIS A 146 -4.86 -3.13 -10.90
N ALA A 147 -5.58 -2.05 -11.23
CA ALA A 147 -5.16 -1.16 -12.30
C ALA A 147 -3.85 -0.43 -12.00
N LYS A 148 -3.75 0.16 -10.79
CA LYS A 148 -2.57 0.91 -10.36
C LYS A 148 -1.34 0.02 -10.18
N LEU A 149 -1.50 -1.19 -9.63
CA LEU A 149 -0.38 -2.13 -9.50
C LEU A 149 0.17 -2.57 -10.87
N HIS A 150 -0.70 -2.81 -11.86
CA HIS A 150 -0.25 -3.11 -13.22
C HIS A 150 0.45 -1.91 -13.88
N ASP A 151 -0.11 -0.72 -13.76
CA ASP A 151 0.46 0.49 -14.38
C ASP A 151 1.87 0.80 -13.84
N GLU A 152 2.04 0.73 -12.52
CA GLU A 152 3.30 1.09 -11.85
C GLU A 152 4.32 -0.07 -11.83
N TYR A 153 3.86 -1.34 -11.76
CA TYR A 153 4.73 -2.49 -11.46
C TYR A 153 4.70 -3.63 -12.49
N SER A 154 4.17 -3.41 -13.71
CA SER A 154 4.17 -4.41 -14.80
C SER A 154 5.54 -4.99 -15.20
N SER A 155 6.65 -4.39 -14.73
CA SER A 155 8.00 -4.91 -14.95
C SER A 155 8.32 -6.15 -14.08
N ILE A 156 7.65 -6.28 -12.93
CA ILE A 156 7.87 -7.35 -11.95
C ILE A 156 6.62 -8.20 -11.68
N LEU A 157 5.45 -7.64 -11.98
CA LEU A 157 4.14 -8.20 -11.69
C LEU A 157 3.42 -8.58 -12.99
N ASP A 158 2.84 -9.78 -13.04
CA ASP A 158 2.09 -10.30 -14.20
C ASP A 158 0.58 -10.42 -13.90
N LYS A 159 0.16 -10.64 -12.64
CA LYS A 159 -1.24 -10.80 -12.23
C LYS A 159 -1.55 -10.20 -10.85
N VAL A 160 -2.75 -9.64 -10.70
CA VAL A 160 -3.30 -9.18 -9.41
C VAL A 160 -4.72 -9.70 -9.22
N GLN A 161 -5.00 -10.22 -8.03
CA GLN A 161 -6.36 -10.44 -7.54
C GLN A 161 -6.55 -9.80 -6.17
N VAL A 162 -7.75 -9.29 -5.90
CA VAL A 162 -8.07 -8.60 -4.66
C VAL A 162 -9.26 -9.28 -3.97
N LYS A 163 -9.12 -9.51 -2.67
CA LYS A 163 -10.16 -10.10 -1.82
C LYS A 163 -10.49 -9.12 -0.69
N LEU A 164 -11.76 -8.75 -0.60
CA LEU A 164 -12.27 -7.76 0.35
C LEU A 164 -13.21 -8.46 1.32
N PHE A 165 -12.98 -8.27 2.62
CA PHE A 165 -13.75 -8.92 3.69
C PHE A 165 -14.38 -7.88 4.59
N THR A 166 -15.67 -8.00 4.85
CA THR A 166 -16.42 -7.11 5.76
C THR A 166 -17.24 -7.88 6.80
N ASP A 167 -17.15 -9.20 6.83
CA ASP A 167 -17.59 -10.00 7.98
C ASP A 167 -16.58 -9.89 9.12
N GLN A 168 -17.03 -9.46 10.30
CA GLN A 168 -16.15 -9.16 11.43
C GLN A 168 -15.31 -10.36 11.87
N LYS A 169 -15.91 -11.55 11.97
CA LYS A 169 -15.19 -12.75 12.42
C LYS A 169 -14.11 -13.15 11.44
N GLN A 170 -14.41 -13.11 10.14
CA GLN A 170 -13.43 -13.39 9.10
C GLN A 170 -12.30 -12.35 9.09
N VAL A 171 -12.62 -11.05 9.23
CA VAL A 171 -11.60 -9.99 9.27
C VAL A 171 -10.67 -10.17 10.46
N GLU A 172 -11.21 -10.45 11.66
CA GLU A 172 -10.39 -10.66 12.86
C GLU A 172 -9.48 -11.89 12.74
N GLU A 173 -9.96 -12.97 12.14
CA GLU A 173 -9.15 -14.19 11.96
C GLU A 173 -8.04 -13.99 10.91
N LEU A 174 -8.37 -13.40 9.77
CA LEU A 174 -7.38 -13.10 8.73
C LEU A 174 -6.36 -12.06 9.19
N ARG A 175 -6.79 -11.08 10.01
CA ARG A 175 -5.89 -10.10 10.61
C ARG A 175 -4.83 -10.74 11.48
N LYS A 176 -5.16 -11.76 12.28
CA LYS A 176 -4.16 -12.49 13.08
C LYS A 176 -3.11 -13.17 12.20
N GLN A 177 -3.54 -13.74 11.07
CA GLN A 177 -2.61 -14.34 10.10
C GLN A 177 -1.69 -13.27 9.50
N ALA A 178 -2.24 -12.12 9.12
CA ALA A 178 -1.45 -10.99 8.61
C ALA A 178 -0.44 -10.48 9.65
N GLN A 179 -0.83 -10.40 10.93
CA GLN A 179 0.06 -9.99 12.02
C GLN A 179 1.26 -10.92 12.20
N VAL A 180 1.12 -12.23 11.99
CA VAL A 180 2.26 -13.16 12.01
C VAL A 180 3.25 -12.80 10.91
N VAL A 181 2.77 -12.56 9.69
CA VAL A 181 3.61 -12.15 8.55
C VAL A 181 4.28 -10.80 8.80
N PHE A 182 3.57 -9.84 9.39
CA PHE A 182 4.14 -8.54 9.73
C PHE A 182 5.26 -8.68 10.76
N ALA A 183 5.09 -9.53 11.78
CA ALA A 183 6.13 -9.81 12.77
C ALA A 183 7.35 -10.50 12.14
N GLU A 184 7.15 -11.42 11.20
CA GLU A 184 8.25 -12.04 10.45
C GLU A 184 9.01 -11.00 9.60
N ARG A 185 8.28 -10.09 8.94
CA ARG A 185 8.88 -8.99 8.16
C ARG A 185 9.74 -8.10 9.05
N ASP A 186 9.25 -7.74 10.23
CA ASP A 186 9.97 -6.90 11.20
C ASP A 186 11.19 -7.64 11.79
N ALA A 187 11.09 -8.95 12.02
CA ALA A 187 12.19 -9.76 12.54
C ALA A 187 13.41 -9.81 11.59
N ARG A 188 13.21 -9.64 10.27
CA ARG A 188 14.32 -9.57 9.29
C ARG A 188 15.22 -8.35 9.48
N LEU A 189 14.69 -7.29 10.10
CA LEU A 189 15.44 -6.06 10.38
C LEU A 189 16.14 -6.08 11.74
N ALA A 190 15.67 -6.92 12.68
CA ALA A 190 16.04 -6.85 14.09
C ALA A 190 17.52 -7.11 14.42
N GLY A 191 18.32 -7.55 13.45
CA GLY A 191 19.77 -7.78 13.60
C GLY A 191 20.66 -6.83 12.81
N MET A 192 20.09 -5.82 12.14
CA MET A 192 20.84 -4.88 11.31
C MET A 192 21.13 -3.60 12.10
N GLN A 193 22.39 -3.17 12.13
CA GLN A 193 22.82 -1.94 12.79
C GLN A 193 23.16 -0.87 11.77
N ASP A 194 22.98 0.40 12.15
CA ASP A 194 23.35 1.53 11.30
C ASP A 194 24.86 1.57 11.05
N GLU A 195 25.68 1.08 11.99
CA GLU A 195 27.14 0.97 11.87
C GLU A 195 27.60 -0.04 10.81
N ASP A 196 26.84 -1.12 10.61
CA ASP A 196 27.22 -2.26 9.76
C ASP A 196 26.93 -2.05 8.26
N ILE A 197 26.34 -0.91 7.91
CA ILE A 197 25.98 -0.56 6.53
C ILE A 197 26.69 0.71 6.08
N ASP A 198 26.84 0.87 4.76
CA ASP A 198 27.46 2.06 4.13
C ASP A 198 26.46 2.95 3.38
N THR A 199 25.18 2.59 3.36
CA THR A 199 24.17 3.25 2.53
C THR A 199 22.86 3.38 3.28
N PHE A 200 22.41 4.61 3.50
CA PHE A 200 21.03 4.91 3.88
C PHE A 200 20.16 5.07 2.63
N TYR A 201 18.85 5.22 2.82
CA TYR A 201 17.95 5.55 1.73
C TYR A 201 17.14 6.80 2.04
N SER A 202 16.98 7.67 1.06
CA SER A 202 15.94 8.69 1.12
C SER A 202 14.58 8.06 0.84
N CYS A 203 13.51 8.73 1.26
CA CYS A 203 12.17 8.48 0.78
C CYS A 203 11.44 9.82 0.61
N THR A 204 10.97 10.08 -0.60
CA THR A 204 10.22 11.30 -0.97
C THR A 204 8.74 11.04 -1.29
N LEU A 205 8.21 9.84 -0.99
CA LEU A 205 6.81 9.49 -1.27
C LEU A 205 5.81 10.52 -0.75
N CYS A 206 6.02 11.05 0.46
CA CYS A 206 5.10 12.01 1.09
C CYS A 206 5.22 13.45 0.52
N GLN A 207 6.08 13.70 -0.47
CA GLN A 207 6.19 15.04 -1.07
C GLN A 207 4.96 15.45 -1.87
N SER A 208 4.05 14.52 -2.17
CA SER A 208 2.75 14.84 -2.78
C SER A 208 1.90 15.79 -1.93
N PHE A 209 2.03 15.74 -0.60
CA PHE A 209 1.32 16.65 0.33
C PHE A 209 2.25 17.41 1.29
N ALA A 210 3.52 17.01 1.41
CA ALA A 210 4.53 17.70 2.21
C ALA A 210 5.79 17.98 1.36
N PRO A 211 5.79 19.02 0.50
CA PRO A 211 6.75 19.16 -0.61
C PRO A 211 8.23 19.17 -0.21
N ASN A 212 8.55 19.69 0.97
CA ASN A 212 9.93 19.80 1.47
C ASN A 212 10.30 18.66 2.43
N HIS A 213 9.43 17.68 2.63
CA HIS A 213 9.68 16.55 3.51
C HIS A 213 10.56 15.50 2.82
N LEU A 214 11.50 14.94 3.56
CA LEU A 214 12.31 13.80 3.15
C LEU A 214 12.58 12.94 4.38
N CYS A 215 12.32 11.64 4.28
CA CYS A 215 12.79 10.68 5.26
C CYS A 215 14.18 10.20 4.87
N VAL A 216 15.10 10.13 5.84
CA VAL A 216 16.32 9.31 5.74
C VAL A 216 16.05 8.05 6.54
N VAL A 217 16.11 6.90 5.88
CA VAL A 217 15.77 5.59 6.42
C VAL A 217 17.06 4.79 6.61
N SER A 218 17.23 4.27 7.81
CA SER A 218 18.33 3.39 8.22
C SER A 218 17.76 2.11 8.85
N PRO A 219 18.56 1.04 9.02
CA PRO A 219 18.14 -0.17 9.70
C PRO A 219 17.48 0.08 11.06
N GLU A 220 18.05 0.96 11.87
CA GLU A 220 17.57 1.25 13.23
C GLU A 220 16.58 2.44 13.28
N ARG A 221 16.40 3.14 12.15
CA ARG A 221 15.44 4.24 11.99
C ARG A 221 14.57 4.01 10.75
N PRO A 222 13.50 3.19 10.86
CA PRO A 222 12.54 3.02 9.78
C PRO A 222 11.82 4.34 9.46
N GLY A 223 11.18 4.40 8.29
CA GLY A 223 10.37 5.56 7.91
C GLY A 223 9.28 5.83 8.96
N LEU A 224 9.02 7.11 9.26
CA LEU A 224 8.10 7.52 10.32
C LEU A 224 6.65 7.03 10.13
N CYS A 225 6.29 6.62 8.91
CA CYS A 225 5.00 6.00 8.63
C CYS A 225 4.85 4.61 9.26
N GLY A 226 5.96 3.98 9.68
CA GLY A 226 6.00 2.61 10.20
C GLY A 226 5.84 1.52 9.14
N ALA A 227 5.74 1.90 7.86
CA ALA A 227 5.41 1.00 6.76
C ALA A 227 6.59 0.67 5.84
N TYR A 228 7.64 1.50 5.84
CA TYR A 228 8.87 1.30 5.06
C TYR A 228 10.07 1.21 5.99
N SER A 229 10.80 0.11 5.86
CA SER A 229 12.10 -0.12 6.46
C SER A 229 13.24 0.20 5.49
N TRP A 230 14.48 0.05 5.97
CA TRP A 230 15.66 0.14 5.12
C TRP A 230 15.67 -0.90 3.99
N LEU A 231 15.30 -2.16 4.30
CA LEU A 231 15.20 -3.23 3.31
C LEU A 231 14.16 -2.90 2.23
N ASP A 232 13.04 -2.32 2.63
CA ASP A 232 11.97 -1.92 1.69
C ASP A 232 12.43 -0.78 0.78
N CYS A 233 13.18 0.20 1.31
CA CYS A 233 13.73 1.28 0.48
C CYS A 233 14.76 0.78 -0.52
N ARG A 234 15.61 -0.18 -0.12
CA ARG A 234 16.54 -0.86 -1.03
C ARG A 234 15.79 -1.61 -2.13
N ALA A 235 14.77 -2.38 -1.77
CA ALA A 235 13.94 -3.10 -2.73
C ALA A 235 13.20 -2.15 -3.67
N ALA A 236 12.64 -1.04 -3.17
CA ALA A 236 11.97 -0.03 -3.97
C ALA A 236 12.90 0.60 -5.02
N PHE A 237 14.16 0.88 -4.66
CA PHE A 237 15.18 1.36 -5.60
C PHE A 237 15.55 0.30 -6.65
N GLU A 238 15.64 -0.98 -6.26
CA GLU A 238 15.88 -2.08 -7.21
C GLU A 238 14.76 -2.20 -8.25
N ILE A 239 13.51 -2.07 -7.82
CA ILE A 239 12.33 -2.15 -8.70
C ILE A 239 12.26 -0.95 -9.64
N THR A 240 12.40 0.27 -9.09
CA THR A 240 12.28 1.53 -9.82
C THR A 240 13.42 2.47 -9.44
N PRO A 241 14.58 2.42 -10.14
CA PRO A 241 15.75 3.25 -9.82
C PRO A 241 15.51 4.76 -9.91
N SER A 242 14.53 5.20 -10.71
CA SER A 242 14.11 6.61 -10.80
C SER A 242 13.01 6.98 -9.80
N GLY A 243 12.70 6.09 -8.86
CA GLY A 243 11.62 6.23 -7.90
C GLY A 243 11.95 7.13 -6.71
N PRO A 244 11.08 7.19 -5.71
CA PRO A 244 11.20 8.09 -4.56
C PRO A 244 12.24 7.65 -3.53
N ASN A 245 12.74 6.43 -3.64
CA ASN A 245 13.76 5.88 -2.76
C ASN A 245 15.12 5.93 -3.46
N GLN A 246 16.03 6.74 -2.93
CA GLN A 246 17.36 6.91 -3.53
C GLN A 246 18.44 6.54 -2.52
N PRO A 247 19.52 5.84 -2.93
CA PRO A 247 20.62 5.51 -2.04
C PRO A 247 21.38 6.78 -1.64
N ILE A 248 21.70 6.87 -0.35
CA ILE A 248 22.54 7.91 0.23
C ILE A 248 23.77 7.20 0.79
N SER A 249 24.92 7.33 0.12
CA SER A 249 26.18 6.82 0.67
C SER A 249 26.46 7.52 1.99
N LYS A 250 26.75 6.76 3.05
CA LYS A 250 27.22 7.31 4.31
C LYS A 250 28.51 8.07 4.04
N GLY A 251 28.48 9.38 4.30
CA GLY A 251 29.66 10.24 4.27
C GLY A 251 30.55 10.00 5.49
N ASN A 252 31.41 10.96 5.79
CA ASN A 252 32.13 10.93 7.05
C ASN A 252 31.17 11.26 8.19
N CYS A 253 31.21 10.47 9.26
CA CYS A 253 30.49 10.79 10.47
C CYS A 253 31.13 12.01 11.14
N ILE A 254 30.35 13.07 11.32
CA ILE A 254 30.76 14.32 11.99
C ILE A 254 30.54 14.18 13.49
N GLU A 255 29.35 13.72 13.89
CA GLU A 255 28.97 13.55 15.30
C GLU A 255 28.12 12.27 15.44
N PRO A 256 28.71 11.17 15.95
CA PRO A 256 28.01 9.89 16.05
C PRO A 256 26.87 9.91 17.08
N THR A 257 26.94 10.74 18.12
CA THR A 257 25.92 10.75 19.18
C THR A 257 24.56 11.29 18.72
N ILE A 258 24.56 12.19 17.73
CA ILE A 258 23.33 12.76 17.16
C ILE A 258 23.03 12.24 15.75
N GLY A 259 23.91 11.38 15.20
CA GLY A 259 23.81 10.89 13.83
C GLY A 259 23.96 12.01 12.80
N GLN A 260 25.07 12.76 12.84
CA GLN A 260 25.38 13.78 11.83
C GLN A 260 26.45 13.27 10.86
N TRP A 261 26.18 13.40 9.56
CA TRP A 261 27.10 13.08 8.47
C TRP A 261 27.34 14.31 7.59
N ASP A 262 28.46 14.33 6.86
CA ASP A 262 28.84 15.43 5.96
C ASP A 262 28.12 15.41 4.60
N LYS A 263 27.29 14.39 4.36
CA LYS A 263 26.50 14.17 3.15
C LYS A 263 25.05 13.83 3.50
#